data_AF-A0A832MGF8-F1
#
_entry.id   AF-A0A832MGF8-F1
#
_cell.length_a   1.000
_cell.length_b   1.000
_cell.length_c   1.000
_cell.angle_alpha   90.00
_cell.angle_beta   90.00
_cell.angle_gamma   90.00
#
_symmetry.space_group_name_H-M   'P 1'
#
loop_
_entity.id
_entity.type
_entity.pdbx_description
1 polymer ?
#
loop_
_entity_poly.entity_id
_entity_poly.type
_entity_poly.pdbx_seq_one_letter_code
_entity_poly.pdbx_strand_id
1 'polypeptide(L)'
;MSNISDNREIFTRFEPTAQFTLTPSFGLPFRAFQDDGLEQLKERLLRKALDETGNPALWVLLRRAANDAASLAWSTPEPLLVFPLLFEEKAMAARKQYERQQRIRQRSERLLEKAA
;
A
#
# COMPACT_ATOMS: atom_id res chain seq x y z
N MET A 1 -40.18 -74.24 -9.09
CA MET A 1 -39.21 -73.38 -9.81
C MET A 1 -39.61 -71.94 -9.53
N SER A 2 -39.02 -71.33 -8.51
CA SER A 2 -39.27 -69.95 -8.11
C SER A 2 -38.00 -69.14 -8.34
N ASN A 3 -38.12 -67.94 -8.90
CA ASN A 3 -37.38 -66.74 -8.48
C ASN A 3 -37.78 -65.56 -9.37
N ILE A 4 -38.47 -64.58 -8.79
CA ILE A 4 -38.53 -63.21 -9.32
C ILE A 4 -38.24 -62.29 -8.12
N SER A 5 -36.95 -62.01 -7.91
CA SER A 5 -36.52 -60.87 -7.10
C SER A 5 -36.22 -59.74 -8.07
N ASP A 6 -37.22 -58.89 -8.30
CA ASP A 6 -37.10 -57.74 -9.20
C ASP A 6 -36.41 -56.60 -8.45
N ASN A 7 -35.08 -56.57 -8.55
CA ASN A 7 -34.22 -55.55 -7.98
C ASN A 7 -34.32 -54.29 -8.84
N ARG A 8 -35.21 -53.37 -8.46
CA ARG A 8 -35.38 -52.10 -9.18
C ARG A 8 -34.24 -51.14 -8.80
N GLU A 9 -33.17 -51.19 -9.57
CA GLU A 9 -32.04 -50.27 -9.47
C GLU A 9 -32.49 -48.85 -9.83
N ILE A 10 -32.40 -47.93 -8.87
CA ILE A 10 -32.69 -46.52 -9.06
C ILE A 10 -31.50 -45.89 -9.79
N PHE A 11 -31.68 -45.54 -11.06
CA PHE A 11 -30.70 -44.77 -11.83
C PHE A 11 -30.73 -43.30 -11.40
N THR A 12 -29.95 -42.94 -10.39
CA THR A 12 -29.67 -41.53 -10.09
C THR A 12 -28.68 -41.01 -11.13
N ARG A 13 -29.17 -40.23 -12.10
CA ARG A 13 -28.31 -39.41 -12.96
C ARG A 13 -27.87 -38.20 -12.14
N PHE A 14 -26.62 -38.21 -11.68
CA PHE A 14 -25.97 -36.99 -11.22
C PHE A 14 -25.60 -36.17 -12.47
N GLU A 15 -26.10 -34.94 -12.55
CA GLU A 15 -25.60 -33.96 -13.53
C GLU A 15 -24.08 -33.78 -13.33
N PRO A 16 -23.32 -33.40 -14.37
CA PRO A 16 -21.87 -33.29 -14.28
C PRO A 16 -21.48 -32.39 -13.12
N THR A 17 -20.70 -32.92 -12.18
CA THR A 17 -20.14 -32.13 -11.07
C THR A 17 -19.45 -30.90 -11.67
N ALA A 18 -19.95 -29.71 -11.36
CA ALA A 18 -19.27 -28.47 -11.68
C ALA A 18 -17.97 -28.42 -10.85
N GLN A 19 -16.90 -28.99 -11.41
CA GLN A 19 -15.57 -28.89 -10.84
C GLN A 19 -15.07 -27.48 -11.13
N PHE A 20 -15.21 -26.60 -10.15
CA PHE A 20 -14.53 -25.31 -10.19
C PHE A 20 -13.06 -25.57 -9.85
N THR A 21 -12.25 -25.80 -10.87
CA THR A 21 -10.80 -25.74 -10.73
C THR A 21 -10.44 -24.28 -10.47
N LEU A 22 -10.33 -23.90 -9.20
CA LEU A 22 -9.69 -22.67 -8.82
C LEU A 22 -8.21 -22.85 -9.11
N THR A 23 -7.74 -22.36 -10.24
CA THR A 23 -6.30 -22.18 -10.46
C THR A 23 -5.87 -21.09 -9.49
N PRO A 24 -5.15 -21.40 -8.40
CA PRO A 24 -4.68 -20.34 -7.55
C PRO A 24 -3.67 -19.55 -8.38
N SER A 25 -3.94 -18.27 -8.63
CA SER A 25 -3.04 -17.37 -9.33
C SER A 25 -1.87 -17.00 -8.42
N PHE A 26 -1.05 -17.98 -8.06
CA PHE A 26 0.24 -17.76 -7.42
C PHE A 26 1.30 -17.76 -8.53
N GLY A 27 1.61 -16.57 -9.07
CA GLY A 27 2.85 -16.34 -9.83
C GLY A 27 2.75 -15.51 -11.10
N LEU A 28 2.55 -14.18 -10.97
CA LEU A 28 2.88 -13.07 -11.90
C LEU A 28 2.15 -13.03 -13.26
N PRO A 29 1.29 -12.01 -13.51
CA PRO A 29 1.74 -10.61 -13.69
C PRO A 29 1.16 -9.60 -12.69
N PHE A 30 0.18 -9.96 -11.86
CA PHE A 30 -0.56 -8.99 -11.04
C PHE A 30 0.34 -8.18 -10.08
N ARG A 31 1.33 -8.82 -9.44
CA ARG A 31 2.26 -8.13 -8.54
C ARG A 31 3.27 -7.24 -9.27
N ALA A 32 3.79 -7.67 -10.42
CA ALA A 32 4.73 -6.85 -11.22
C ALA A 32 4.05 -5.60 -11.81
N PHE A 33 2.79 -5.70 -12.24
CA PHE A 33 2.01 -4.53 -12.66
C PHE A 33 1.67 -3.60 -11.48
N GLN A 34 1.49 -4.15 -10.27
CA GLN A 34 1.39 -3.34 -9.06
C GLN A 34 2.72 -2.68 -8.68
N ASP A 35 3.86 -3.35 -8.92
CA ASP A 35 5.20 -2.80 -8.64
C ASP A 35 5.41 -1.52 -9.47
N ASP A 36 5.15 -1.58 -10.77
CA ASP A 36 5.21 -0.40 -11.65
C ASP A 36 4.13 0.64 -11.32
N GLY A 37 2.91 0.19 -11.01
CA GLY A 37 1.79 1.08 -10.72
C GLY A 37 2.00 1.90 -9.44
N LEU A 38 2.54 1.28 -8.38
CA LEU A 38 2.76 1.96 -7.11
C LEU A 38 3.90 2.97 -7.22
N GLU A 39 4.98 2.61 -7.91
CA GLU A 39 6.09 3.52 -8.15
C GLU A 39 5.66 4.75 -8.98
N GLN A 40 4.87 4.55 -10.05
CA GLN A 40 4.30 5.65 -10.82
C GLN A 40 3.36 6.54 -9.98
N LEU A 41 2.52 5.93 -9.15
CA LEU A 41 1.63 6.65 -8.24
C LEU A 41 2.43 7.46 -7.21
N LYS A 42 3.49 6.87 -6.65
CA LYS A 42 4.42 7.51 -5.72
C LYS A 42 5.07 8.72 -6.36
N GLU A 43 5.64 8.57 -7.54
CA GLU A 43 6.30 9.68 -8.26
C GLU A 43 5.33 10.82 -8.55
N ARG A 44 4.11 10.50 -9.00
CA ARG A 44 3.07 11.50 -9.30
C ARG A 44 2.65 12.29 -8.06
N LEU A 45 2.35 11.59 -6.95
CA LEU A 45 1.93 12.25 -5.71
C LEU A 45 3.08 13.01 -5.06
N LEU A 46 4.29 12.46 -5.08
CA LEU A 46 5.47 13.13 -4.58
C LEU A 46 5.73 14.43 -5.36
N ARG A 47 5.66 14.40 -6.70
CA ARG A 47 5.84 15.61 -7.52
C ARG A 47 4.87 16.71 -7.12
N LYS A 48 3.58 16.37 -7.02
CA LYS A 48 2.54 17.29 -6.55
C LYS A 48 2.88 17.89 -5.17
N ALA A 49 3.27 17.06 -4.21
CA ALA A 49 3.61 17.52 -2.86
C ALA A 49 4.87 18.41 -2.81
N LEU A 50 5.86 18.16 -3.69
CA LEU A 50 7.05 18.99 -3.83
C LEU A 50 6.70 20.37 -4.41
N ASP A 51 5.86 20.39 -5.45
CA ASP A 51 5.40 21.62 -6.11
C ASP A 51 4.60 22.50 -5.14
N GLU A 52 3.78 21.91 -4.27
CA GLU A 52 3.00 22.64 -3.25
C GLU A 52 3.86 23.29 -2.15
N THR A 53 5.00 22.70 -1.81
CA THR A 53 5.72 23.07 -0.59
C THR A 53 6.66 24.26 -0.79
N GLY A 54 7.20 24.46 -2.01
CA GLY A 54 8.12 25.56 -2.35
C GLY A 54 9.45 25.62 -1.57
N ASN A 55 9.60 24.88 -0.48
CA ASN A 55 10.74 24.86 0.42
C ASN A 55 11.65 23.64 0.14
N PRO A 56 12.86 23.83 -0.40
CA PRO A 56 13.79 22.74 -0.69
C PRO A 56 14.18 21.91 0.53
N ALA A 57 14.18 22.48 1.74
CA ALA A 57 14.52 21.77 2.97
C ALA A 57 13.52 20.65 3.31
N LEU A 58 12.26 20.77 2.84
CA LEU A 58 11.23 19.75 3.03
C LEU A 58 11.29 18.65 1.95
N TRP A 59 11.99 18.86 0.84
CA TRP A 59 11.99 17.91 -0.28
C TRP A 59 12.54 16.53 0.10
N VAL A 60 13.65 16.52 0.85
CA VAL A 60 14.26 15.26 1.34
C VAL A 60 13.31 14.53 2.29
N LEU A 61 12.63 15.27 3.16
CA LEU A 61 11.68 14.71 4.12
C LEU A 61 10.42 14.16 3.44
N LEU A 62 9.92 14.83 2.39
CA LEU A 62 8.79 14.35 1.59
C LEU A 62 9.15 13.11 0.76
N ARG A 63 10.36 13.07 0.18
CA ARG A 63 10.88 11.86 -0.50
C ARG A 63 10.98 10.67 0.45
N ARG A 64 11.47 10.90 1.67
CA ARG A 64 11.51 9.88 2.72
C ARG A 64 10.10 9.42 3.11
N ALA A 65 9.19 10.36 3.34
CA ALA A 65 7.79 10.06 3.65
C ALA A 65 7.12 9.20 2.57
N ALA A 66 7.39 9.48 1.29
CA ALA A 66 6.90 8.68 0.17
C ALA A 66 7.43 7.24 0.19
N ASN A 67 8.73 7.05 0.47
CA ASN A 67 9.32 5.71 0.56
C ASN A 67 8.82 4.94 1.78
N ASP A 68 8.68 5.60 2.93
CA ASP A 68 8.12 5.01 4.15
C ASP A 68 6.66 4.59 3.94
N ALA A 69 5.86 5.42 3.27
CA ALA A 69 4.47 5.11 2.90
C ALA A 69 4.38 3.95 1.91
N ALA A 70 5.23 3.91 0.89
CA ALA A 70 5.27 2.81 -0.08
C ALA A 70 5.64 1.48 0.61
N SER A 71 6.62 1.51 1.51
CA SER A 71 7.04 0.33 2.28
C SER A 71 5.91 -0.24 3.13
N LEU A 72 5.06 0.63 3.71
CA LEU A 72 3.86 0.23 4.44
C LEU A 72 2.74 -0.22 3.52
N ALA A 73 2.51 0.45 2.39
CA ALA A 73 1.48 0.07 1.44
C ALA A 73 1.73 -1.35 0.90
N TRP A 74 3.00 -1.70 0.66
CA TRP A 74 3.40 -3.04 0.20
C TRP A 74 3.02 -4.19 1.12
N SER A 75 2.80 -3.94 2.42
CA SER A 75 2.36 -4.97 3.36
C SER A 75 0.84 -5.14 3.41
N THR A 76 0.10 -4.35 2.63
CA THR A 76 -1.37 -4.38 2.58
C THR A 76 -1.87 -5.16 1.35
N PRO A 77 -3.12 -5.68 1.38
CA PRO A 77 -3.70 -6.38 0.24
C PRO A 77 -3.87 -5.50 -1.01
N GLU A 78 -4.11 -4.19 -0.84
CA GLU A 78 -4.39 -3.26 -1.93
C GLU A 78 -3.49 -2.01 -1.87
N PRO A 79 -2.17 -2.14 -2.19
CA PRO A 79 -1.19 -1.07 -1.98
C PRO A 79 -1.53 0.23 -2.72
N LEU A 80 -2.06 0.14 -3.94
CA LEU A 80 -2.42 1.30 -4.77
C LEU A 80 -3.55 2.14 -4.14
N LEU A 81 -4.47 1.49 -3.42
CA LEU A 81 -5.59 2.15 -2.77
C LEU A 81 -5.16 2.81 -1.46
N VAL A 82 -4.29 2.14 -0.70
CA VAL A 82 -3.90 2.57 0.64
C VAL A 82 -2.78 3.61 0.59
N PHE A 83 -1.89 3.53 -0.41
CA PHE A 83 -0.72 4.40 -0.52
C PHE A 83 -1.00 5.90 -0.49
N PRO A 84 -1.99 6.46 -1.22
CA PRO A 84 -2.25 7.90 -1.20
C PRO A 84 -2.49 8.43 0.21
N LEU A 85 -3.31 7.73 1.00
CA LEU A 85 -3.63 8.12 2.37
C LEU A 85 -2.39 8.00 3.27
N LEU A 86 -1.65 6.89 3.19
CA LEU A 86 -0.41 6.73 3.94
C LEU A 86 0.61 7.81 3.61
N PHE A 87 0.73 8.20 2.34
CA PHE A 87 1.64 9.25 1.93
C PHE A 87 1.23 10.60 2.52
N GLU A 88 -0.05 10.96 2.46
CA GLU A 88 -0.56 12.19 3.08
C GLU A 88 -0.26 12.24 4.58
N GLU A 89 -0.53 11.15 5.31
CA GLU A 89 -0.23 11.05 6.75
C GLU A 89 1.26 11.21 7.04
N LYS A 90 2.13 10.51 6.31
CA LYS A 90 3.58 10.60 6.49
C LYS A 90 4.10 11.99 6.10
N ALA A 91 3.58 12.61 5.05
CA ALA A 91 3.94 13.95 4.61
C ALA A 91 3.55 15.00 5.67
N MET A 92 2.34 14.90 6.24
CA MET A 92 1.91 15.77 7.35
C MET A 92 2.80 15.61 8.57
N ALA A 93 3.14 14.38 8.94
CA ALA A 93 4.04 14.11 10.07
C ALA A 93 5.44 14.70 9.83
N ALA A 94 5.98 14.55 8.62
CA ALA A 94 7.27 15.11 8.23
C ALA A 94 7.29 16.64 8.30
N ARG A 95 6.23 17.31 7.82
CA ARG A 95 6.07 18.77 7.91
C ARG A 95 6.04 19.23 9.37
N LYS A 96 5.21 18.61 10.22
CA LYS A 96 5.15 18.92 11.66
C LYS A 96 6.49 18.72 12.36
N GLN A 97 7.20 17.63 12.04
CA GLN A 97 8.52 17.36 12.60
C GLN A 97 9.53 18.43 12.18
N TYR A 98 9.55 18.83 10.92
CA TYR A 98 10.41 19.90 10.42
C TYR A 98 10.16 21.22 11.15
N GLU A 99 8.90 21.64 11.27
CA GLU A 99 8.53 22.85 12.02
C GLU A 99 9.02 22.79 13.47
N ARG A 100 8.85 21.65 14.13
CA ARG A 100 9.34 21.46 15.49
C ARG A 100 10.86 21.59 15.58
N GLN A 101 11.59 21.01 14.63
CA GLN A 101 13.05 21.12 14.59
C GLN A 101 13.52 22.56 14.36
N GLN A 102 12.84 23.32 13.49
CA GLN A 102 13.13 24.74 13.30
C GLN A 102 12.92 25.55 14.59
N ARG A 103 11.81 25.32 15.30
CA ARG A 103 11.55 26.00 16.59
C ARG A 103 12.61 25.67 17.64
N ILE A 104 13.02 24.39 17.72
CA ILE A 104 14.07 23.96 18.65
C ILE A 104 15.40 24.65 18.31
N ARG A 105 15.77 24.67 17.02
CA ARG A 105 17.00 25.30 16.55
C ARG A 105 17.05 26.79 16.88
N GLN A 106 15.98 27.53 16.56
CA GLN A 106 15.88 28.96 16.88
C GLN A 106 15.95 29.21 18.38
N ARG A 107 15.32 28.36 19.19
CA ARG A 107 15.40 28.47 20.65
C ARG A 107 16.82 28.21 21.16
N SER A 108 17.51 27.19 20.63
CA SER A 108 18.89 26.91 21.02
C SER A 108 19.86 28.01 20.64
N GLU A 109 19.72 28.59 19.44
CA GLU A 109 20.56 29.70 18.97
C GLU A 109 20.43 30.91 19.92
N ARG A 110 19.20 31.30 20.28
CA ARG A 110 18.94 32.37 21.25
C ARG A 110 19.50 32.11 22.65
N LEU A 111 19.59 30.85 23.08
CA LEU A 111 20.16 30.52 24.39
C LEU A 111 21.69 30.62 24.37
N LEU A 112 22.32 30.20 23.28
CA LEU A 112 23.77 30.34 23.09
C LEU A 112 24.18 31.81 22.99
N GLU A 113 23.41 32.64 22.29
CA GLU A 113 23.64 34.09 22.21
C GLU A 113 23.57 34.78 23.57
N LYS A 114 22.69 34.33 24.47
CA LYS A 114 22.55 34.90 25.82
C LYS A 114 23.62 34.42 26.80
N ALA A 115 24.32 33.33 26.48
CA ALA A 115 25.33 32.72 27.33
C ALA A 115 26.77 33.13 26.94
N ALA A 116 26.94 33.79 25.79
CA ALA A 116 28.17 34.41 25.33
C ALA A 116 28.29 35.85 25.83
#